data_AF-A0A2A5RNV9-F1
#
_entry.id   AF-A0A2A5RNV9-F1
#
_cell.length_a   1.000
_cell.length_b   1.000
_cell.length_c   1.000
_cell.angle_alpha   90.00
_cell.angle_beta   90.00
_cell.angle_gamma   90.00
#
_symmetry.space_group_name_H-M   'P 1'
#
loop_
_entity.id
_entity.type
_entity.pdbx_description
1 polymer ?
#
loop_
_entity_poly.entity_id
_entity_poly.type
_entity_poly.pdbx_seq_one_letter_code
_entity_poly.pdbx_strand_id
1 'polypeptide(L)'
;MANFVVSNTSKNKELAVKVLGLINTDSKLLNGLVYGEEGKEWEKTGKTVGGVDQIKLLPDYYKGTSHMAAWNTGNNAILYAPTAITEQMIQTRDQSIKDAKVSPLLGFSFDMTKVQTQITAVQNVMAKYKDDINTGTIDPEEGIKKMDAELKTAGYDKIQKEMQSQYDAFRAKN
;
A
#
# COMPACT_ATOMS: atom_id res chain seq x y z
N MET A 1 0.63 0.64 1.85
CA MET A 1 0.17 0.95 0.47
C MET A 1 0.61 2.37 0.16
N ALA A 2 1.36 2.56 -0.92
CA ALA A 2 1.77 3.88 -1.39
C ALA A 2 1.02 4.17 -2.68
N ASN A 3 0.26 5.26 -2.71
CA ASN A 3 -0.44 5.71 -3.91
C ASN A 3 0.26 6.95 -4.43
N PHE A 4 0.69 6.91 -5.69
CA PHE A 4 1.15 8.11 -6.37
C PHE A 4 -0.04 9.00 -6.73
N VAL A 5 0.07 10.28 -6.43
CA VAL A 5 -0.94 11.28 -6.76
C VAL A 5 -0.30 12.43 -7.52
N VAL A 6 -1.03 13.01 -8.48
CA VAL A 6 -0.61 14.23 -9.17
C VAL A 6 -1.37 15.39 -8.55
N SER A 7 -0.63 16.39 -8.05
CA SER A 7 -1.23 17.59 -7.47
C SER A 7 -2.23 18.24 -8.44
N ASN A 8 -3.40 18.63 -7.92
CA ASN A 8 -4.41 19.32 -8.70
C ASN A 8 -3.92 20.66 -9.28
N THR A 9 -2.89 21.27 -8.67
CA THR A 9 -2.29 22.54 -9.13
C THR A 9 -1.01 22.34 -9.94
N SER A 10 -0.61 21.10 -10.26
CA SER A 10 0.57 20.85 -11.09
C SER A 10 0.42 21.47 -12.47
N LYS A 11 1.48 22.17 -12.92
CA LYS A 11 1.59 22.70 -14.29
C LYS A 11 2.01 21.63 -15.31
N ASN A 12 2.39 20.43 -14.85
CA ASN A 12 2.96 19.36 -15.66
C ASN A 12 2.22 18.03 -15.47
N LYS A 13 0.88 18.06 -15.39
CA LYS A 13 0.06 16.85 -15.11
C LYS A 13 0.32 15.73 -16.11
N GLU A 14 0.33 16.05 -17.40
CA GLU A 14 0.55 15.06 -18.47
C GLU A 14 1.93 14.40 -18.36
N LEU A 15 2.98 15.20 -18.16
CA LEU A 15 4.34 14.69 -17.99
C LEU A 15 4.47 13.86 -16.71
N ALA A 16 3.85 14.28 -15.62
CA ALA A 16 3.85 13.51 -14.37
C ALA A 16 3.21 12.12 -14.57
N VAL A 17 2.07 12.05 -15.26
CA VAL A 17 1.42 10.77 -15.58
C VAL A 17 2.27 9.93 -16.54
N LYS A 18 2.93 10.55 -17.53
CA LYS A 18 3.87 9.85 -18.43
C LYS A 18 5.02 9.21 -17.65
N VAL A 19 5.62 9.92 -16.70
CA VAL A 19 6.68 9.37 -15.84
C VAL A 19 6.17 8.21 -15.00
N LEU A 20 4.98 8.33 -14.39
CA LEU A 20 4.36 7.23 -13.66
C LEU A 20 4.11 6.01 -14.57
N GLY A 21 3.68 6.24 -15.81
CA GLY A 21 3.54 5.20 -16.82
C GLY A 21 4.87 4.48 -17.09
N LEU A 22 5.95 5.22 -17.33
CA LEU A 22 7.28 4.66 -17.56
C LEU A 22 7.78 3.83 -16.36
N ILE A 23 7.67 4.35 -15.14
CA ILE A 23 8.08 3.64 -13.92
C ILE A 23 7.33 2.30 -13.76
N ASN A 24 6.11 2.19 -14.29
CA ASN A 24 5.29 0.98 -14.20
C ASN A 24 5.38 0.05 -15.42
N THR A 25 6.11 0.43 -16.48
CA THR A 25 6.15 -0.32 -17.75
C THR A 25 7.55 -0.58 -18.31
N ASP A 26 8.53 0.27 -17.99
CA ASP A 26 9.92 0.10 -18.39
C ASP A 26 10.70 -0.65 -17.31
N SER A 27 11.04 -1.92 -17.59
CA SER A 27 11.76 -2.77 -16.65
C SER A 27 13.17 -2.23 -16.36
N LYS A 28 13.87 -1.65 -17.35
CA LYS A 28 15.22 -1.12 -17.12
C LYS A 28 15.18 0.07 -16.17
N LEU A 29 14.23 0.99 -16.38
CA LEU A 29 14.03 2.14 -15.49
C LEU A 29 13.69 1.68 -14.08
N LEU A 30 12.68 0.81 -13.91
CA LEU A 30 12.24 0.39 -12.59
C LEU A 30 13.34 -0.35 -11.82
N ASN A 31 14.05 -1.29 -12.47
CA ASN A 31 15.13 -2.04 -11.83
C ASN A 31 16.32 -1.14 -11.49
N GLY A 32 16.63 -0.12 -12.29
CA GLY A 32 17.62 0.89 -11.93
C GLY A 32 17.25 1.67 -10.68
N LEU A 33 15.97 2.03 -10.52
CA LEU A 33 15.49 2.71 -9.31
C LEU A 33 15.50 1.78 -8.08
N VAL A 34 15.07 0.52 -8.24
CA VAL A 34 14.87 -0.43 -7.12
C VAL A 34 16.15 -1.14 -6.69
N TYR A 35 17.06 -1.41 -7.61
CA TYR A 35 18.32 -2.13 -7.31
C TYR A 35 19.55 -1.24 -7.36
N GLY A 36 19.48 -0.04 -7.95
CA GLY A 36 20.63 0.84 -8.14
C GLY A 36 21.30 0.66 -9.50
N GLU A 37 22.57 1.03 -9.61
CA GLU A 37 23.33 1.03 -10.85
C GLU A 37 23.84 -0.38 -11.19
N GLU A 38 23.57 -0.81 -12.43
CA GLU A 38 24.08 -2.09 -12.95
C GLU A 38 25.62 -2.05 -13.04
N GLY A 39 26.28 -3.12 -12.58
CA GLY A 39 27.74 -3.22 -12.45
C GLY A 39 28.29 -2.69 -11.13
N LYS A 40 27.48 -1.97 -10.34
CA LYS A 40 27.89 -1.44 -9.03
C LYS A 40 27.09 -2.05 -7.89
N GLU A 41 25.77 -1.89 -7.90
CA GLU A 41 24.89 -2.48 -6.88
C GLU A 41 24.35 -3.85 -7.29
N TRP A 42 24.24 -4.14 -8.58
CA TRP A 42 23.77 -5.45 -9.05
C TRP A 42 24.32 -5.78 -10.44
N GLU A 43 24.33 -7.06 -10.80
CA GLU A 43 24.72 -7.53 -12.14
C GLU A 43 23.76 -8.61 -12.64
N LYS A 44 23.51 -8.65 -13.96
CA LYS A 44 22.79 -9.78 -14.58
C LYS A 44 23.62 -11.06 -14.46
N THR A 45 22.95 -12.16 -14.13
CA THR A 45 23.59 -13.49 -14.11
C THR A 45 23.61 -14.15 -15.49
N GLY A 46 22.84 -13.63 -16.45
CA GLY A 46 22.58 -14.26 -17.75
C GLY A 46 21.58 -15.42 -17.70
N LYS A 47 21.00 -15.72 -16.53
CA LYS A 47 19.99 -16.77 -16.33
C LYS A 47 18.61 -16.17 -16.10
N THR A 48 17.59 -17.01 -16.20
CA THR A 48 16.22 -16.70 -15.77
C THR A 48 15.77 -17.68 -14.70
N VAL A 49 14.84 -17.25 -13.85
CA VAL A 49 14.17 -18.06 -12.82
C VAL A 49 12.69 -17.78 -12.87
N GLY A 50 11.86 -18.81 -13.08
CA GLY A 50 10.41 -18.63 -13.27
C GLY A 50 10.05 -17.66 -14.40
N GLY A 51 10.87 -17.60 -15.46
CA GLY A 51 10.68 -16.68 -16.59
C GLY A 51 11.13 -15.24 -16.36
N VAL A 52 11.75 -14.92 -15.22
CA VAL A 52 12.25 -13.58 -14.88
C VAL A 52 13.78 -13.56 -14.95
N ASP A 53 14.37 -12.50 -15.49
CA ASP A 53 15.82 -12.27 -15.47
C ASP A 53 16.36 -12.36 -14.03
N GLN A 54 17.39 -13.18 -13.83
CA GLN A 54 18.03 -13.34 -12.53
C GLN A 54 19.21 -12.37 -12.39
N ILE A 55 19.27 -11.67 -11.27
CA ILE A 55 20.34 -10.75 -10.91
C ILE A 55 21.07 -11.20 -9.65
N LYS A 56 22.32 -10.80 -9.53
CA LYS A 56 23.12 -10.94 -8.31
C LYS A 56 23.30 -9.55 -7.70
N LEU A 57 22.95 -9.43 -6.41
CA LEU A 57 23.20 -8.21 -5.64
C LEU A 57 24.69 -8.18 -5.24
N LEU A 58 25.32 -7.03 -5.41
CA LEU A 58 26.72 -6.77 -5.10
C LEU A 58 26.85 -6.12 -3.70
N PRO A 59 28.04 -6.13 -3.08
CA PRO A 59 28.23 -5.57 -1.73
C PRO A 59 27.73 -4.13 -1.57
N ASP A 60 27.83 -3.31 -2.63
CA ASP A 60 27.42 -1.91 -2.61
C ASP A 60 25.90 -1.73 -2.46
N TYR A 61 25.09 -2.68 -2.93
CA TYR A 61 23.64 -2.65 -2.71
C TYR A 61 23.30 -2.55 -1.21
N TYR A 62 24.01 -3.29 -0.37
CA TYR A 62 23.75 -3.37 1.06
C TYR A 62 24.19 -2.12 1.85
N LYS A 63 24.83 -1.14 1.19
CA LYS A 63 25.07 0.19 1.78
C LYS A 63 23.78 1.01 1.89
N GLY A 64 22.75 0.69 1.10
CA GLY A 64 21.39 1.24 1.23
C GLY A 64 21.22 2.71 0.82
N THR A 65 22.19 3.32 0.15
CA THR A 65 22.17 4.76 -0.19
C THR A 65 21.80 5.07 -1.65
N SER A 66 21.77 4.06 -2.51
CA SER A 66 21.67 4.22 -3.98
C SER A 66 20.48 3.51 -4.63
N HIS A 67 19.52 3.02 -3.84
CA HIS A 67 18.36 2.30 -4.36
C HIS A 67 17.07 2.62 -3.59
N MET A 68 15.92 2.35 -4.22
CA MET A 68 14.58 2.57 -3.67
C MET A 68 13.93 1.26 -3.21
N ALA A 69 12.86 1.35 -2.43
CA ALA A 69 12.11 0.17 -2.04
C ALA A 69 11.11 -0.23 -3.14
N ALA A 70 11.09 -1.50 -3.52
CA ALA A 70 10.20 -2.02 -4.56
C ALA A 70 8.72 -1.67 -4.33
N TRP A 71 8.24 -1.85 -3.08
CA TRP A 71 6.82 -1.77 -2.72
C TRP A 71 6.15 -0.41 -2.98
N ASN A 72 6.92 0.67 -3.03
CA ASN A 72 6.42 2.03 -3.25
C ASN A 72 7.02 2.73 -4.47
N THR A 73 7.71 2.00 -5.36
CA THR A 73 8.34 2.61 -6.54
C THR A 73 7.51 2.37 -7.79
N GLY A 74 7.12 1.12 -8.08
CA GLY A 74 6.39 0.81 -9.32
C GLY A 74 5.85 -0.63 -9.36
N ASN A 75 5.56 -1.11 -10.56
CA ASN A 75 4.98 -2.42 -10.79
C ASN A 75 5.97 -3.55 -10.49
N ASN A 76 5.80 -4.26 -9.38
CA ASN A 76 6.69 -5.37 -9.00
C ASN A 76 6.75 -6.53 -10.02
N ALA A 77 5.78 -6.65 -10.94
CA ALA A 77 5.77 -7.71 -11.94
C ALA A 77 6.90 -7.60 -12.99
N ILE A 78 7.53 -6.42 -13.13
CA ILE A 78 8.62 -6.21 -14.09
C ILE A 78 10.00 -6.11 -13.41
N LEU A 79 10.07 -6.40 -12.11
CA LEU A 79 11.33 -6.48 -11.38
C LEU A 79 12.07 -7.79 -11.69
N TYR A 80 13.39 -7.70 -11.72
CA TYR A 80 14.28 -8.86 -11.81
C TYR A 80 14.29 -9.66 -10.51
N ALA A 81 14.73 -10.91 -10.57
CA ALA A 81 14.77 -11.81 -9.43
C ALA A 81 16.20 -11.92 -8.87
N PRO A 82 16.45 -11.51 -7.61
CA PRO A 82 17.73 -11.80 -6.95
C PRO A 82 18.03 -13.31 -6.89
N THR A 83 19.29 -13.70 -6.86
CA THR A 83 19.73 -15.11 -6.79
C THR A 83 19.17 -15.90 -5.60
N ALA A 84 18.72 -15.23 -4.54
CA ALA A 84 18.06 -15.85 -3.40
C ALA A 84 16.62 -16.32 -3.70
N ILE A 85 16.01 -15.81 -4.77
CA ILE A 85 14.65 -16.18 -5.18
C ILE A 85 14.70 -17.45 -6.02
N THR A 86 13.96 -18.47 -5.58
CA THR A 86 13.84 -19.74 -6.30
C THR A 86 12.60 -19.77 -7.19
N GLU A 87 12.59 -20.67 -8.16
CA GLU A 87 11.40 -20.91 -9.00
C GLU A 87 10.20 -21.33 -8.15
N GLN A 88 10.41 -22.14 -7.12
CA GLN A 88 9.33 -22.56 -6.22
C GLN A 88 8.75 -21.39 -5.41
N MET A 89 9.57 -20.41 -5.00
CA MET A 89 9.07 -19.19 -4.36
C MET A 89 8.18 -18.38 -5.31
N ILE A 90 8.57 -18.28 -6.58
CA ILE A 90 7.79 -17.62 -7.64
C ILE A 90 6.45 -18.34 -7.85
N GLN A 91 6.47 -19.67 -8.03
CA GLN A 91 5.27 -20.47 -8.21
C GLN A 91 4.32 -20.36 -7.01
N THR A 92 4.88 -20.39 -5.78
CA THR A 92 4.10 -20.24 -4.54
C THR A 92 3.43 -18.87 -4.46
N ARG A 93 4.16 -17.80 -4.80
CA ARG A 93 3.60 -16.44 -4.88
C ARG A 93 2.47 -16.37 -5.91
N ASP A 94 2.68 -16.89 -7.11
CA ASP A 94 1.71 -16.79 -8.20
C ASP A 94 0.43 -17.59 -7.90
N GLN A 95 0.58 -18.76 -7.28
CA GLN A 95 -0.55 -19.55 -6.80
C GLN A 95 -1.29 -18.83 -5.66
N SER A 96 -0.57 -18.23 -4.71
CA SER A 96 -1.17 -17.43 -3.62
C SER A 96 -1.96 -16.23 -4.16
N ILE A 97 -1.46 -15.55 -5.19
CA ILE A 97 -2.18 -14.45 -5.87
C ILE A 97 -3.45 -14.98 -6.55
N LYS A 98 -3.36 -16.13 -7.23
CA LYS A 98 -4.50 -16.76 -7.92
C LYS A 98 -5.59 -17.21 -6.95
N ASP A 99 -5.20 -17.71 -5.78
CA ASP A 99 -6.12 -18.22 -4.77
C ASP A 99 -6.63 -17.14 -3.80
N ALA A 100 -6.14 -15.90 -3.94
CA ALA A 100 -6.49 -14.80 -3.05
C ALA A 100 -8.00 -14.51 -3.09
N LYS A 101 -8.63 -14.56 -1.91
CA LYS A 101 -10.04 -14.22 -1.77
C LYS A 101 -10.23 -12.71 -1.84
N VAL A 102 -11.19 -12.29 -2.66
CA VAL A 102 -11.60 -10.89 -2.74
C VAL A 102 -12.56 -10.57 -1.60
N SER A 103 -12.28 -9.50 -0.85
CA SER A 103 -13.19 -9.01 0.17
C SER A 103 -14.54 -8.58 -0.46
N PRO A 104 -15.70 -8.88 0.16
CA PRO A 104 -16.98 -8.37 -0.30
C PRO A 104 -17.10 -6.83 -0.20
N LEU A 105 -16.14 -6.18 0.46
CA LEU A 105 -15.99 -4.73 0.57
C LEU A 105 -15.03 -4.15 -0.49
N LEU A 106 -14.38 -4.96 -1.33
CA LEU A 106 -13.44 -4.43 -2.33
C LEU A 106 -14.19 -3.49 -3.30
N GLY A 107 -13.70 -2.26 -3.43
CA GLY A 107 -14.32 -1.22 -4.26
C GLY A 107 -15.34 -0.35 -3.53
N PHE A 108 -15.73 -0.70 -2.30
CA PHE A 108 -16.53 0.20 -1.46
C PHE A 108 -15.67 1.38 -1.00
N SER A 109 -16.14 2.60 -1.27
CA SER A 109 -15.54 3.84 -0.79
C SER A 109 -16.60 4.66 -0.09
N PHE A 110 -16.35 5.00 1.18
CA PHE A 110 -17.30 5.73 2.00
C PHE A 110 -17.32 7.22 1.62
N ASP A 111 -18.49 7.72 1.23
CA ASP A 111 -18.74 9.15 1.05
C ASP A 111 -19.03 9.80 2.41
N MET A 112 -18.04 10.53 2.91
CA MET A 112 -18.10 11.21 4.19
C MET A 112 -18.89 12.52 4.19
N THR A 113 -19.34 13.02 3.03
CA THR A 113 -19.89 14.38 2.89
C THR A 113 -21.03 14.68 3.86
N LYS A 114 -21.95 13.72 4.10
CA LYS A 114 -23.10 13.90 5.02
C LYS A 114 -22.73 13.89 6.50
N VAL A 115 -21.56 13.37 6.87
CA VAL A 115 -21.12 13.18 8.26
C VAL A 115 -19.74 13.78 8.54
N GLN A 116 -19.30 14.73 7.70
CA GLN A 116 -17.95 15.29 7.74
C GLN A 116 -17.59 15.88 9.11
N THR A 117 -18.54 16.57 9.77
CA THR A 117 -18.32 17.13 11.11
C THR A 117 -18.10 16.03 12.16
N GLN A 118 -18.89 14.94 12.10
CA GLN A 118 -18.73 13.81 13.02
C GLN A 118 -17.41 13.08 12.77
N ILE A 119 -16.98 12.96 11.50
CA ILE A 119 -15.69 12.35 11.15
C ILE A 119 -14.54 13.09 11.84
N THR A 120 -14.52 14.42 11.77
CA THR A 120 -13.49 15.23 12.45
C THR A 120 -13.54 15.04 13.97
N ALA A 121 -14.74 15.03 14.58
CA ALA A 121 -14.89 14.82 16.02
C ALA A 121 -14.40 13.43 16.46
N VAL A 122 -14.76 12.37 15.73
CA VAL A 122 -14.31 11.00 15.97
C VAL A 122 -12.80 10.86 15.79
N GLN A 123 -12.21 11.49 14.78
CA GLN A 123 -10.76 11.49 14.58
C GLN A 123 -10.00 12.08 15.77
N ASN A 124 -10.51 13.18 16.34
CA ASN A 124 -9.92 13.78 17.53
C ASN A 124 -9.97 12.86 18.75
N VAL A 125 -11.07 12.11 18.94
CA VAL A 125 -11.15 11.10 20.00
C VAL A 125 -10.16 9.97 19.73
N MET A 126 -10.15 9.41 18.52
CA MET A 126 -9.22 8.33 18.14
C MET A 126 -7.77 8.74 18.36
N ALA A 127 -7.37 9.97 18.04
CA ALA A 127 -6.00 10.46 18.23
C ALA A 127 -5.54 10.46 19.69
N LYS A 128 -6.45 10.54 20.67
CA LYS A 128 -6.11 10.48 22.10
C LYS A 128 -5.80 9.07 22.59
N TYR A 129 -6.41 8.06 21.98
CA TYR A 129 -6.46 6.70 22.55
C TYR A 129 -5.78 5.65 21.67
N LYS A 130 -5.82 5.83 20.35
CA LYS A 130 -5.43 4.80 19.38
C LYS A 130 -4.02 4.28 19.61
N ASP A 131 -3.05 5.17 19.80
CA ASP A 131 -1.65 4.77 19.88
C ASP A 131 -1.40 4.01 21.18
N ASP A 132 -1.81 4.56 22.31
CA ASP A 132 -1.65 3.92 23.63
C ASP A 132 -2.35 2.55 23.74
N ILE A 133 -3.54 2.40 23.15
CA ILE A 133 -4.25 1.11 23.10
C ILE A 133 -3.51 0.13 22.20
N ASN A 134 -3.10 0.55 21.00
CA ASN A 134 -2.49 -0.35 20.02
C ASN A 134 -1.07 -0.79 20.41
N THR A 135 -0.35 0.02 21.20
CA THR A 135 0.97 -0.33 21.73
C THR A 135 0.90 -1.05 23.08
N GLY A 136 -0.28 -1.15 23.68
CA GLY A 136 -0.45 -1.73 25.02
C GLY A 136 0.13 -0.87 26.14
N THR A 137 0.27 0.44 25.91
CA THR A 137 0.76 1.40 26.92
C THR A 137 -0.23 1.54 28.09
N ILE A 138 -1.52 1.47 27.79
CA ILE A 138 -2.60 1.51 28.79
C ILE A 138 -3.37 0.19 28.81
N ASP A 139 -4.07 -0.06 29.92
CA ASP A 139 -5.00 -1.18 30.01
C ASP A 139 -6.07 -1.07 28.91
N PRO A 140 -6.21 -2.09 28.04
CA PRO A 140 -7.12 -2.01 26.91
C PRO A 140 -8.59 -2.03 27.34
N GLU A 141 -8.97 -2.69 28.44
CA GLU A 141 -10.37 -2.72 28.88
C GLU A 141 -10.82 -1.34 29.34
N GLU A 142 -10.01 -0.67 30.17
CA GLU A 142 -10.31 0.69 30.62
C GLU A 142 -10.20 1.72 29.49
N GLY A 143 -9.14 1.61 28.68
CA GLY A 143 -8.88 2.52 27.56
C GLY A 143 -9.99 2.46 26.51
N ILE A 144 -10.39 1.26 26.10
CA ILE A 144 -11.47 1.07 25.11
C ILE A 144 -12.80 1.57 25.67
N LYS A 145 -13.10 1.32 26.95
CA LYS A 145 -14.37 1.79 27.57
C LYS A 145 -14.46 3.32 27.59
N LYS A 146 -13.38 4.02 27.93
CA LYS A 146 -13.32 5.50 27.90
C LYS A 146 -13.43 6.04 26.47
N MET A 147 -12.68 5.42 25.54
CA MET A 147 -12.73 5.76 24.12
C MET A 147 -14.14 5.60 23.54
N ASP A 148 -14.83 4.48 23.78
CA ASP A 148 -16.19 4.22 23.25
C ASP A 148 -17.21 5.27 23.73
N ALA A 149 -17.14 5.68 25.00
CA ALA A 149 -18.01 6.71 25.55
C ALA A 149 -17.80 8.08 24.85
N GLU A 150 -16.54 8.46 24.61
CA GLU A 150 -16.21 9.68 23.87
C GLU A 150 -16.61 9.58 22.38
N LEU A 151 -16.41 8.42 21.75
CA LEU A 151 -16.78 8.16 20.35
C LEU A 151 -18.30 8.29 20.12
N LYS A 152 -19.11 7.73 21.02
CA LYS A 152 -20.57 7.88 20.99
C LYS A 152 -20.99 9.35 21.07
N THR A 153 -20.38 10.10 21.99
CA THR A 153 -20.63 11.55 22.13
C THR A 153 -20.20 12.33 20.88
N ALA A 154 -19.10 11.91 20.24
CA ALA A 154 -18.59 12.50 18.99
C ALA A 154 -19.44 12.17 17.75
N GLY A 155 -20.45 11.30 17.88
CA GLY A 155 -21.38 10.97 16.80
C GLY A 155 -21.00 9.74 15.99
N TYR A 156 -20.24 8.81 16.58
CA TYR A 156 -19.88 7.53 15.95
C TYR A 156 -21.10 6.79 15.36
N ASP A 157 -22.20 6.72 16.10
CA ASP A 157 -23.43 6.02 15.66
C ASP A 157 -24.01 6.60 14.35
N LYS A 158 -23.87 7.92 14.14
CA LYS A 158 -24.32 8.58 12.90
C LYS A 158 -23.45 8.17 11.72
N ILE A 159 -22.13 8.11 11.91
CA ILE A 159 -21.19 7.64 10.89
C ILE A 159 -21.47 6.19 10.56
N GLN A 160 -21.64 5.33 11.58
CA GLN A 160 -21.91 3.91 11.39
C GLN A 160 -23.19 3.69 10.60
N LYS A 161 -24.27 4.40 10.93
CA LYS A 161 -25.55 4.30 10.21
C LYS A 161 -25.45 4.74 8.75
N GLU A 162 -24.76 5.86 8.48
CA GLU A 162 -24.55 6.32 7.10
C GLU A 162 -23.66 5.35 6.31
N MET A 163 -22.58 4.86 6.91
CA MET A 163 -21.69 3.87 6.29
C MET A 163 -22.43 2.58 5.96
N GLN A 164 -23.27 2.07 6.88
CA GLN A 164 -24.11 0.90 6.64
C GLN A 164 -25.07 1.14 5.48
N SER A 165 -25.76 2.29 5.45
CA SER A 165 -26.66 2.63 4.35
C SER A 165 -25.95 2.67 2.99
N GLN A 166 -24.73 3.20 2.93
CA GLN A 166 -23.94 3.24 1.70
C GLN A 166 -23.45 1.85 1.31
N TYR A 167 -23.05 1.03 2.29
CA TYR A 167 -22.64 -0.35 2.04
C TYR A 167 -23.80 -1.21 1.53
N ASP A 168 -24.99 -1.08 2.11
CA ASP A 168 -26.19 -1.78 1.65
C ASP A 168 -26.52 -1.40 0.20
N ALA A 169 -26.43 -0.11 -0.13
CA ALA A 169 -26.61 0.38 -1.50
C ALA A 169 -25.51 -0.13 -2.46
N PHE A 170 -24.27 -0.26 -1.99
CA PHE A 170 -23.17 -0.84 -2.77
C PHE A 170 -23.40 -2.33 -3.05
N ARG A 171 -23.85 -3.09 -2.05
CA ARG A 171 -24.18 -4.52 -2.15
C ARG A 171 -25.42 -4.83 -2.99
N ALA A 172 -26.36 -3.89 -3.09
CA ALA A 172 -27.52 -4.06 -3.98
C ALA A 172 -27.16 -3.86 -5.47
N LYS A 173 -26.04 -3.18 -5.77
CA LYS A 173 -25.60 -2.85 -7.13
C LYS A 173 -24.57 -3.81 -7.71
N ASN A 174 -23.94 -4.65 -6.89
CA ASN A 174 -22.84 -5.56 -7.24
C ASN A 174 -23.08 -6.94 -6.66
#